data_AF-A0A812UDW9-F1
#
_entry.id   AF-A0A812UDW9-F1
#
_cell.length_a   1.000
_cell.length_b   1.000
_cell.length_c   1.000
_cell.angle_alpha   90.00
_cell.angle_beta   90.00
_cell.angle_gamma   90.00
#
_symmetry.space_group_name_H-M   'P 1'
#
loop_
_entity.id
_entity.type
_entity.pdbx_description
1 polymer ?
#
loop_
_entity_poly.entity_id
_entity_poly.type
_entity_poly.pdbx_seq_one_letter_code
_entity_poly.pdbx_strand_id
1 'polypeptide(L)'
;MQQSLLDAIPKDMGRPWEDPKPEAGERTIAQALRGLGQTSYELPEWKKLYIGKSVSYGQKSVKPIKEQRESLPIFKLRNELLQAIHDNKVLIVIGETGSGKTTQITQYMAEAGYTSRGVIGCTQPRRVAAMSVAKRVSEEYGCRLGQEVGYAIRFEDQTGPDTLIKYMTDGMLLREILSDDQVSKYSVIMLDEAHERTISTDVLFGLLKAAVRKRPELKLIVTSATLDAEKFSTYFFNSHIFTIPGRTFPVEILYSKDPEQDYVEAALMTVL
;
A
#
# COMPACT_ATOMS: atom_id res chain seq x y z
N MET A 1 -57.89 9.22 4.97
CA MET A 1 -57.44 7.85 4.65
C MET A 1 -56.04 7.79 4.02
N GLN A 2 -55.50 8.86 3.42
CA GLN A 2 -54.12 8.89 2.89
C GLN A 2 -53.05 9.30 3.92
N GLN A 3 -53.41 9.95 5.03
CA GLN A 3 -52.46 10.46 6.02
C GLN A 3 -52.00 9.39 7.03
N SER A 4 -52.86 8.41 7.34
CA SER A 4 -52.55 7.31 8.25
C SER A 4 -51.55 6.28 7.67
N LEU A 5 -51.39 6.25 6.35
CA LEU A 5 -50.41 5.40 5.66
C LEU A 5 -48.99 6.00 5.68
N LEU A 6 -48.87 7.32 5.81
CA LEU A 6 -47.58 8.02 5.86
C LEU A 6 -46.92 7.93 7.24
N ASP A 7 -47.71 7.87 8.31
CA ASP A 7 -47.21 7.69 9.68
C ASP A 7 -46.79 6.23 10.00
N ALA A 8 -47.14 5.27 9.15
CA ALA A 8 -46.73 3.87 9.29
C ALA A 8 -45.31 3.60 8.75
N ILE A 9 -44.64 4.60 8.16
CA ILE A 9 -43.30 4.46 7.59
C ILE A 9 -42.25 4.60 8.71
N PRO A 10 -41.44 3.56 9.00
CA PRO A 10 -40.43 3.62 10.05
C PRO A 10 -39.39 4.71 9.76
N LYS A 11 -39.19 5.61 10.72
CA LYS A 11 -38.35 6.81 10.55
C LYS A 11 -36.84 6.58 10.75
N ASP A 12 -36.39 5.33 10.86
CA ASP A 12 -34.97 4.98 11.02
C ASP A 12 -34.50 4.03 9.92
N MET A 13 -33.95 4.59 8.83
CA MET A 13 -33.32 3.84 7.72
C MET A 13 -31.80 3.67 7.91
N GLY A 14 -31.33 3.52 9.15
CA GLY A 14 -29.91 3.39 9.46
C GLY A 14 -29.38 1.95 9.48
N ARG A 15 -30.21 0.96 9.86
CA ARG A 15 -29.87 -0.48 9.84
C ARG A 15 -31.14 -1.32 9.69
N PRO A 16 -31.20 -2.30 8.77
CA PRO A 16 -32.34 -3.22 8.70
C PRO A 16 -32.30 -4.19 9.88
N TRP A 17 -33.43 -4.41 10.54
CA TRP A 17 -33.64 -5.58 11.40
C TRP A 17 -33.80 -6.82 10.51
N GLU A 18 -32.97 -7.84 10.71
CA GLU A 18 -33.02 -9.09 9.94
C GLU A 18 -33.84 -10.14 10.71
N ASP A 19 -34.93 -10.60 10.09
CA ASP A 19 -35.75 -11.68 10.65
C ASP A 19 -35.04 -13.04 10.47
N PRO A 20 -34.79 -13.80 11.55
CA PRO A 20 -34.13 -15.10 11.47
C PRO A 20 -34.96 -16.23 10.84
N LYS A 21 -36.24 -16.04 10.49
CA LYS A 21 -37.05 -17.04 9.75
C LYS A 21 -37.94 -16.42 8.66
N PRO A 22 -37.39 -16.05 7.50
CA PRO A 22 -38.19 -15.57 6.38
C PRO A 22 -38.93 -16.72 5.68
N GLU A 23 -40.19 -16.49 5.28
CA GLU A 23 -40.94 -17.43 4.43
C GLU A 23 -40.46 -17.38 2.97
N ALA A 24 -40.71 -18.46 2.23
CA ALA A 24 -40.18 -18.65 0.87
C ALA A 24 -40.80 -17.68 -0.15
N GLY A 25 -40.08 -16.59 -0.44
CA GLY A 25 -40.44 -15.60 -1.47
C GLY A 25 -40.15 -14.15 -1.08
N GLU A 26 -39.99 -13.86 0.21
CA GLU A 26 -39.89 -12.49 0.74
C GLU A 26 -38.52 -11.82 0.55
N ARG A 27 -37.49 -12.57 0.15
CA ARG A 27 -36.12 -12.03 0.01
C ARG A 27 -35.88 -11.10 -1.19
N THR A 28 -36.91 -10.72 -1.94
CA THR A 28 -36.73 -10.16 -3.29
C THR A 28 -37.16 -8.70 -3.47
N ILE A 29 -37.57 -7.98 -2.42
CA ILE A 29 -38.24 -6.66 -2.62
C ILE A 29 -37.39 -5.45 -2.18
N ALA A 30 -36.40 -5.63 -1.28
CA ALA A 30 -35.63 -4.50 -0.74
C ALA A 30 -34.67 -3.83 -1.74
N GLN A 31 -34.13 -4.57 -2.72
CA GLN A 31 -33.29 -3.99 -3.78
C GLN A 31 -34.12 -3.27 -4.85
N ALA A 32 -35.33 -3.75 -5.13
CA ALA A 32 -36.23 -3.16 -6.12
C ALA A 32 -36.87 -1.84 -5.64
N LEU A 33 -37.08 -1.68 -4.33
CA LEU A 33 -37.70 -0.49 -3.75
C LEU A 33 -36.75 0.71 -3.57
N ARG A 34 -35.42 0.57 -3.75
CA ARG A 34 -34.47 1.69 -3.66
C ARG A 34 -34.72 2.80 -4.69
N GLY A 35 -35.47 2.53 -5.76
CA GLY A 35 -35.72 3.48 -6.85
C GLY A 35 -37.02 4.29 -6.75
N LEU A 36 -37.91 3.99 -5.80
CA LEU A 36 -39.30 4.50 -5.83
C LEU A 36 -39.59 5.73 -4.97
N GLY A 37 -38.57 6.34 -4.35
CA GLY A 37 -38.77 7.46 -3.41
C GLY A 37 -37.76 8.60 -3.49
N GLN A 38 -36.84 8.61 -4.46
CA GLN A 38 -35.96 9.76 -4.64
C GLN A 38 -36.65 10.79 -5.53
N THR A 39 -37.07 11.90 -4.91
CA THR A 39 -37.21 13.18 -5.59
C THR A 39 -36.07 13.33 -6.60
N SER A 40 -36.41 13.69 -7.83
CA SER A 40 -35.48 13.91 -8.94
C SER A 40 -34.54 15.08 -8.63
N TYR A 41 -33.60 14.85 -7.73
CA TYR A 41 -32.44 15.69 -7.57
C TYR A 41 -31.55 15.37 -8.76
N GLU A 42 -31.62 16.20 -9.79
CA GLU A 42 -30.68 16.11 -10.89
C GLU A 42 -29.27 16.21 -10.31
N LEU A 43 -28.53 15.10 -10.38
CA LEU A 43 -27.13 15.10 -10.06
C LEU A 43 -26.45 16.19 -10.90
N PRO A 44 -25.66 17.09 -10.28
CA PRO A 44 -24.88 18.07 -11.03
C PRO A 44 -24.07 17.38 -12.12
N GLU A 45 -23.91 18.00 -13.29
CA GLU A 45 -23.23 17.39 -14.44
C GLU A 45 -21.83 16.87 -14.08
N TRP A 46 -21.09 17.62 -13.25
CA TRP A 46 -19.80 17.17 -12.73
C TRP A 46 -19.93 15.82 -12.00
N LYS A 47 -20.94 15.63 -11.16
CA LYS A 47 -21.16 14.39 -10.41
C LYS A 47 -21.64 13.24 -11.30
N LYS A 48 -22.46 13.53 -12.33
CA LYS A 48 -22.88 12.56 -13.36
C LYS A 48 -21.68 12.00 -14.15
N LEU A 49 -20.62 12.78 -14.35
CA LEU A 49 -19.41 12.37 -15.07
C LEU A 49 -18.51 11.41 -14.27
N TYR A 50 -18.55 11.46 -12.92
CA TYR A 50 -17.65 10.69 -12.04
C TYR A 50 -18.32 9.52 -11.30
N ILE A 51 -19.65 9.41 -11.31
CA ILE A 51 -20.36 8.26 -10.71
C ILE A 51 -20.16 7.02 -11.59
N GLY A 52 -19.60 5.96 -11.01
CA GLY A 52 -19.46 4.64 -11.63
C GLY A 52 -18.22 4.44 -12.51
N LYS A 53 -17.49 5.50 -12.84
CA LYS A 53 -16.14 5.40 -13.42
C LYS A 53 -15.13 5.49 -12.29
N SER A 54 -14.29 4.46 -12.11
CA SER A 54 -13.06 4.60 -11.34
C SER A 54 -12.27 5.75 -11.97
N VAL A 55 -12.27 6.90 -11.31
CA VAL A 55 -11.58 8.09 -11.81
C VAL A 55 -10.09 7.75 -11.83
N SER A 56 -9.58 7.41 -13.01
CA SER A 56 -8.15 7.22 -13.20
C SER A 56 -7.56 8.58 -13.52
N TYR A 57 -6.90 9.18 -12.55
CA TYR A 57 -6.11 10.40 -12.77
C TYR A 57 -4.80 10.02 -13.48
N GLY A 58 -4.42 10.80 -14.49
CA GLY A 58 -3.18 10.62 -15.27
C GLY A 58 -3.36 9.83 -16.59
N GLN A 59 -2.34 9.90 -17.45
CA GLN A 59 -2.29 9.10 -18.68
C GLN A 59 -2.13 7.61 -18.32
N LYS A 60 -3.14 6.79 -18.63
CA LYS A 60 -2.97 5.32 -18.59
C LYS A 60 -1.93 4.94 -19.62
N SER A 61 -0.83 4.34 -19.17
CA SER A 61 0.12 3.72 -20.08
C SER A 61 -0.59 2.63 -20.89
N VAL A 62 -0.56 2.78 -22.21
CA VAL A 62 -1.12 1.81 -23.19
C VAL A 62 -0.25 0.55 -23.28
N LYS A 63 0.96 0.58 -22.70
CA LYS A 63 1.91 -0.52 -22.77
C LYS A 63 1.47 -1.71 -21.90
N PRO A 64 1.77 -2.95 -22.30
CA PRO A 64 1.63 -4.13 -21.46
C PRO A 64 2.28 -3.94 -20.08
N ILE A 65 1.70 -4.53 -19.05
CA ILE A 65 2.19 -4.38 -17.66
C ILE A 65 3.66 -4.79 -17.49
N LYS A 66 4.11 -5.79 -18.26
CA LYS A 66 5.50 -6.23 -18.30
C LYS A 66 6.45 -5.16 -18.81
N GLU A 67 6.13 -4.52 -19.94
CA GLU A 67 6.95 -3.43 -20.50
C GLU A 67 7.01 -2.22 -19.55
N GLN A 68 5.92 -1.96 -18.80
CA GLN A 68 5.92 -0.91 -17.77
C GLN A 68 6.93 -1.23 -16.67
N ARG A 69 6.96 -2.48 -16.17
CA ARG A 69 7.91 -2.93 -15.14
C ARG A 69 9.35 -2.84 -15.63
N GLU A 70 9.62 -3.28 -16.86
CA GLU A 70 10.97 -3.25 -17.46
C GLU A 70 11.48 -1.82 -17.71
N SER A 71 10.58 -0.85 -17.85
CA SER A 71 10.95 0.55 -18.05
C SER A 71 11.43 1.26 -16.78
N LEU A 72 11.16 0.70 -15.59
CA LEU A 72 11.52 1.28 -14.29
C LEU A 72 13.04 1.31 -14.09
N PRO A 73 13.60 2.35 -13.43
CA PRO A 73 15.04 2.46 -13.20
C PRO A 73 15.66 1.24 -12.52
N ILE A 74 14.97 0.66 -11.53
CA ILE A 74 15.45 -0.49 -10.77
C ILE A 74 15.65 -1.75 -11.63
N PHE A 75 14.94 -1.88 -12.76
CA PHE A 75 15.00 -3.08 -13.59
C PHE A 75 16.41 -3.31 -14.16
N LYS A 76 17.10 -2.23 -14.57
CA LYS A 76 18.47 -2.30 -15.09
C LYS A 76 19.47 -2.83 -14.07
N LEU A 77 19.19 -2.61 -12.79
CA LEU A 77 20.04 -3.00 -11.66
C LEU A 77 19.55 -4.27 -10.96
N ARG A 78 18.60 -5.01 -11.54
CA ARG A 78 17.98 -6.19 -10.92
C ARG A 78 19.01 -7.22 -10.46
N ASN A 79 19.97 -7.57 -11.32
CA ASN A 79 20.96 -8.61 -11.00
C ASN A 79 21.93 -8.15 -9.92
N GLU A 80 22.41 -6.90 -10.00
CA GLU A 80 23.30 -6.29 -9.01
C GLU A 80 22.61 -6.18 -7.64
N LEU A 81 21.32 -5.81 -7.63
CA LEU A 81 20.50 -5.76 -6.41
C LEU A 81 20.35 -7.15 -5.79
N LEU A 82 20.02 -8.18 -6.58
CA LEU A 82 19.89 -9.55 -6.07
C LEU A 82 21.19 -10.08 -5.50
N GLN A 83 22.33 -9.77 -6.14
CA GLN A 83 23.66 -10.10 -5.63
C GLN A 83 23.93 -9.37 -4.31
N ALA A 84 23.66 -8.07 -4.23
CA ALA A 84 23.83 -7.29 -3.02
C ALA A 84 22.98 -7.82 -1.86
N ILE A 85 21.72 -8.22 -2.12
CA ILE A 85 20.85 -8.82 -1.10
C ILE A 85 21.35 -10.21 -0.70
N HIS A 86 21.88 -11.00 -1.62
CA HIS A 86 22.48 -12.31 -1.32
C HIS A 86 23.68 -12.15 -0.37
N ASP A 87 24.58 -11.23 -0.67
CA ASP A 87 25.86 -11.08 0.03
C ASP A 87 25.73 -10.38 1.39
N ASN A 88 24.66 -9.60 1.60
CA ASN A 88 24.45 -8.82 2.82
C ASN A 88 23.26 -9.34 3.62
N LYS A 89 23.37 -9.41 4.96
CA LYS A 89 22.23 -9.73 5.84
C LYS A 89 21.25 -8.57 5.94
N VAL A 90 21.80 -7.36 6.05
CA VAL A 90 21.04 -6.11 6.05
C VAL A 90 21.52 -5.28 4.86
N LEU A 91 20.58 -4.77 4.07
CA LEU A 91 20.89 -3.91 2.93
C LEU A 91 20.09 -2.61 3.03
N ILE A 92 20.77 -1.48 2.90
CA ILE A 92 20.12 -0.18 2.81
C ILE A 92 19.95 0.15 1.32
N VAL A 93 18.72 0.36 0.87
CA VAL A 93 18.44 0.70 -0.55
C VAL A 93 17.91 2.12 -0.64
N ILE A 94 18.62 2.96 -1.39
CA ILE A 94 18.21 4.33 -1.68
C ILE A 94 17.68 4.39 -3.09
N GLY A 95 16.62 5.16 -3.31
CA GLY A 95 16.26 5.61 -4.65
C GLY A 95 15.04 6.51 -4.58
N GLU A 96 14.87 7.39 -5.55
CA GLU A 96 13.74 8.33 -5.57
C GLU A 96 12.38 7.60 -5.63
N THR A 97 11.29 8.32 -5.32
CA THR A 97 9.94 7.81 -5.55
C THR A 97 9.74 7.50 -7.04
N GLY A 98 8.96 6.47 -7.36
CA GLY A 98 8.76 6.03 -8.75
C GLY A 98 9.93 5.24 -9.38
N SER A 99 11.05 5.05 -8.68
CA SER A 99 12.15 4.19 -9.16
C SER A 99 11.82 2.69 -9.19
N GLY A 100 10.74 2.28 -8.52
CA GLY A 100 10.26 0.89 -8.49
C GLY A 100 10.65 0.07 -7.25
N LYS A 101 11.18 0.70 -6.19
CA LYS A 101 11.62 0.01 -4.95
C LYS A 101 10.56 -0.93 -4.39
N THR A 102 9.44 -0.39 -3.93
CA THR A 102 8.39 -1.14 -3.23
C THR A 102 7.78 -2.23 -4.09
N THR A 103 7.50 -1.93 -5.35
CA THR A 103 6.78 -2.85 -6.23
C THR A 103 7.69 -3.96 -6.74
N GLN A 104 8.94 -3.66 -7.11
CA GLN A 104 9.80 -4.63 -7.80
C GLN A 104 10.73 -5.41 -6.88
N ILE A 105 11.26 -4.83 -5.79
CA ILE A 105 12.24 -5.53 -4.92
C ILE A 105 11.64 -6.82 -4.36
N THR A 106 10.40 -6.75 -3.84
CA THR A 106 9.68 -7.90 -3.29
C THR A 106 9.44 -8.99 -4.32
N GLN A 107 9.07 -8.62 -5.56
CA GLN A 107 8.87 -9.54 -6.67
C GLN A 107 10.19 -10.21 -7.09
N TYR A 108 11.28 -9.45 -7.23
CA TYR A 108 12.59 -10.01 -7.58
C TYR A 108 13.08 -10.99 -6.52
N MET A 109 12.85 -10.70 -5.25
CA MET A 109 13.17 -11.59 -4.14
C MET A 109 12.32 -12.86 -4.16
N ALA A 110 11.03 -12.76 -4.48
CA ALA A 110 10.18 -13.92 -4.66
C ALA A 110 10.67 -14.81 -5.83
N GLU A 111 10.96 -14.20 -6.97
CA GLU A 111 11.50 -14.86 -8.17
C GLU A 111 12.88 -15.50 -7.92
N ALA A 112 13.70 -14.91 -7.05
CA ALA A 112 14.99 -15.47 -6.61
C ALA A 112 14.86 -16.60 -5.56
N GLY A 113 13.64 -16.99 -5.19
CA GLY A 113 13.37 -18.16 -4.34
C GLY A 113 13.39 -17.88 -2.84
N TYR A 114 13.37 -16.62 -2.39
CA TYR A 114 13.31 -16.30 -0.96
C TYR A 114 11.99 -16.71 -0.29
N THR A 115 10.94 -16.95 -1.07
CA THR A 115 9.63 -17.42 -0.61
C THR A 115 9.61 -18.90 -0.22
N SER A 116 10.63 -19.68 -0.61
CA SER A 116 10.73 -21.10 -0.26
C SER A 116 10.90 -21.38 1.24
N ARG A 117 11.39 -20.39 2.00
CA ARG A 117 11.73 -20.50 3.43
C ARG A 117 10.77 -19.73 4.34
N GLY A 118 9.88 -18.92 3.77
CA GLY A 118 9.00 -18.04 4.52
C GLY A 118 8.44 -16.93 3.64
N VAL A 119 7.63 -16.07 4.25
CA VAL A 119 6.95 -14.96 3.57
C VAL A 119 7.90 -13.78 3.41
N ILE A 120 7.76 -13.02 2.32
CA ILE A 120 8.40 -11.71 2.15
C ILE A 120 7.43 -10.66 2.72
N GLY A 121 7.82 -10.02 3.82
CA GLY A 121 7.04 -8.96 4.44
C GLY A 121 7.56 -7.59 4.01
N CYS A 122 6.69 -6.73 3.50
CA CYS A 122 7.02 -5.32 3.23
C CYS A 122 6.15 -4.42 4.09
N THR A 123 6.76 -3.57 4.91
CA THR A 123 6.01 -2.58 5.69
C THR A 123 5.83 -1.29 4.92
N GLN A 124 4.76 -0.57 5.25
CA GLN A 124 4.44 0.75 4.75
C GLN A 124 3.92 1.61 5.91
N PRO A 125 4.35 2.87 6.05
CA PRO A 125 3.86 3.75 7.11
C PRO A 125 2.37 4.09 6.93
N ARG A 126 1.87 4.06 5.68
CA ARG A 126 0.51 4.47 5.32
C ARG A 126 -0.35 3.28 4.90
N ARG A 127 -1.57 3.21 5.45
CA ARG A 127 -2.58 2.17 5.10
C ARG A 127 -2.88 2.13 3.60
N VAL A 128 -3.12 3.30 2.99
CA VAL A 128 -3.45 3.42 1.57
C VAL A 128 -2.30 2.93 0.70
N ALA A 129 -1.05 3.19 1.10
CA ALA A 129 0.13 2.69 0.39
C ALA A 129 0.19 1.15 0.44
N ALA A 130 0.04 0.53 1.62
CA ALA A 130 0.02 -0.94 1.75
C ALA A 130 -1.04 -1.60 0.85
N MET A 131 -2.27 -1.08 0.86
CA MET A 131 -3.38 -1.62 0.06
C MET A 131 -3.15 -1.43 -1.44
N SER A 132 -2.79 -0.21 -1.86
CA SER A 132 -2.65 0.12 -3.28
C SER A 132 -1.44 -0.57 -3.92
N VAL A 133 -0.33 -0.68 -3.21
CA VAL A 133 0.86 -1.41 -3.65
C VAL A 133 0.55 -2.90 -3.74
N ALA A 134 -0.08 -3.51 -2.74
CA ALA A 134 -0.43 -4.93 -2.78
C ALA A 134 -1.35 -5.24 -3.96
N LYS A 135 -2.36 -4.40 -4.20
CA LYS A 135 -3.24 -4.51 -5.37
C LYS A 135 -2.44 -4.43 -6.67
N ARG A 136 -1.61 -3.40 -6.83
CA ARG A 136 -0.78 -3.23 -8.03
C ARG A 136 0.15 -4.43 -8.26
N VAL A 137 0.79 -4.91 -7.19
CA VAL A 137 1.73 -6.04 -7.27
C VAL A 137 0.99 -7.34 -7.57
N SER A 138 -0.24 -7.54 -7.07
CA SER A 138 -1.05 -8.70 -7.46
C SER A 138 -1.38 -8.70 -8.96
N GLU A 139 -1.67 -7.52 -9.54
CA GLU A 139 -1.89 -7.36 -10.98
C GLU A 139 -0.59 -7.64 -11.77
N GLU A 140 0.56 -7.18 -11.28
CA GLU A 140 1.87 -7.39 -11.89
C GLU A 140 2.38 -8.84 -11.80
N TYR A 141 2.04 -9.52 -10.71
CA TYR A 141 2.39 -10.91 -10.44
C TYR A 141 1.42 -11.89 -11.13
N GLY A 142 0.24 -11.42 -11.54
CA GLY A 142 -0.77 -12.22 -12.23
C GLY A 142 -1.63 -13.07 -11.29
N CYS A 143 -1.83 -12.63 -10.04
CA CYS A 143 -2.60 -13.36 -9.03
C CYS A 143 -3.81 -12.55 -8.53
N ARG A 144 -4.74 -13.23 -7.83
CA ARG A 144 -5.81 -12.53 -7.11
C ARG A 144 -5.26 -11.95 -5.81
N LEU A 145 -5.58 -10.69 -5.52
CA LEU A 145 -5.27 -10.07 -4.23
C LEU A 145 -5.83 -10.92 -3.07
N GLY A 146 -4.97 -11.25 -2.11
CA GLY A 146 -5.27 -12.13 -0.97
C GLY A 146 -4.79 -13.58 -1.14
N GLN A 147 -4.31 -13.97 -2.33
CA GLN A 147 -3.64 -15.26 -2.56
C GLN A 147 -2.13 -15.08 -2.37
N GLU A 148 -1.31 -15.24 -3.42
CA GLU A 148 0.15 -15.14 -3.37
C GLU A 148 0.64 -13.75 -2.94
N VAL A 149 -0.10 -12.71 -3.31
CA VAL A 149 0.13 -11.32 -2.89
C VAL A 149 -1.05 -10.86 -2.05
N GLY A 150 -0.78 -10.40 -0.84
CA GLY A 150 -1.81 -9.93 0.09
C GLY A 150 -1.37 -8.72 0.90
N TYR A 151 -2.29 -8.20 1.70
CA TYR A 151 -1.97 -7.14 2.65
C TYR A 151 -2.64 -7.30 4.00
N ALA A 152 -2.02 -6.75 5.05
CA ALA A 152 -2.61 -6.67 6.38
C ALA A 152 -2.49 -5.25 6.96
N ILE A 153 -3.63 -4.66 7.29
CA ILE A 153 -3.73 -3.38 7.99
C ILE A 153 -4.64 -3.54 9.21
N ARG A 154 -4.67 -2.53 10.08
CA ARG A 154 -5.54 -2.57 11.25
C ARG A 154 -7.01 -2.72 10.83
N PHE A 155 -7.68 -3.74 11.37
CA PHE A 155 -9.07 -4.12 11.11
C PHE A 155 -9.37 -4.71 9.73
N GLU A 156 -8.36 -4.94 8.90
CA GLU A 156 -8.55 -5.51 7.57
C GLU A 156 -7.32 -6.34 7.18
N ASP A 157 -7.51 -7.66 7.05
CA ASP A 157 -6.48 -8.60 6.63
C ASP A 157 -6.96 -9.33 5.37
N GLN A 158 -6.24 -9.11 4.27
CA GLN A 158 -6.43 -9.77 2.98
C GLN A 158 -5.18 -10.61 2.69
N THR A 159 -4.94 -11.60 3.54
CA THR A 159 -3.89 -12.61 3.38
C THR A 159 -4.46 -14.00 3.64
N GLY A 160 -3.79 -15.01 3.09
CA GLY A 160 -4.16 -16.42 3.22
C GLY A 160 -2.95 -17.31 3.50
N PRO A 161 -3.15 -18.64 3.57
CA PRO A 161 -2.06 -19.60 3.74
C PRO A 161 -1.07 -19.59 2.57
N ASP A 162 -1.55 -19.26 1.36
CA ASP A 162 -0.75 -19.24 0.13
C ASP A 162 -0.01 -17.91 -0.09
N THR A 163 -0.13 -16.95 0.84
CA THR A 163 0.51 -15.63 0.69
C THR A 163 2.03 -15.72 0.81
N LEU A 164 2.70 -15.37 -0.29
CA LEU A 164 4.14 -15.33 -0.43
C LEU A 164 4.73 -13.93 -0.22
N ILE A 165 4.00 -12.90 -0.66
CA ILE A 165 4.36 -11.49 -0.51
C ILE A 165 3.26 -10.78 0.27
N LYS A 166 3.60 -10.26 1.44
CA LYS A 166 2.68 -9.58 2.33
C LYS A 166 3.08 -8.12 2.51
N TYR A 167 2.21 -7.21 2.08
CA TYR A 167 2.33 -5.79 2.40
C TYR A 167 1.56 -5.47 3.67
N MET A 168 2.13 -4.69 4.59
CA MET A 168 1.45 -4.41 5.84
C MET A 168 1.80 -3.04 6.37
N THR A 169 1.00 -2.50 7.28
CA THR A 169 1.44 -1.31 8.01
C THR A 169 2.46 -1.68 9.08
N ASP A 170 3.36 -0.76 9.40
CA ASP A 170 4.38 -0.93 10.45
C ASP A 170 3.79 -1.45 11.77
N GLY A 171 2.63 -0.92 12.18
CA GLY A 171 1.93 -1.35 13.39
C GLY A 171 1.42 -2.80 13.35
N MET A 172 1.16 -3.36 12.17
CA MET A 172 0.77 -4.77 12.03
C MET A 172 1.98 -5.68 12.21
N LEU A 173 3.14 -5.33 11.63
CA LEU A 173 4.37 -6.06 11.88
C LEU A 173 4.78 -5.98 13.36
N LEU A 174 4.70 -4.81 13.99
CA LEU A 174 4.96 -4.67 15.43
C LEU A 174 4.07 -5.60 16.26
N ARG A 175 2.79 -5.67 15.93
CA ARG A 175 1.85 -6.58 16.62
C ARG A 175 2.24 -8.05 16.45
N GLU A 176 2.69 -8.45 15.26
CA GLU A 176 3.16 -9.80 15.03
C GLU A 176 4.44 -10.11 15.83
N ILE A 177 5.38 -9.16 15.91
CA ILE A 177 6.61 -9.32 16.70
C ILE A 177 6.32 -9.48 18.20
N LEU A 178 5.25 -8.87 18.72
CA LEU A 178 4.84 -9.09 20.11
C LEU A 178 4.43 -10.55 20.39
N SER A 179 3.95 -11.27 19.37
CA SER A 179 3.59 -12.69 19.49
C SER A 179 4.75 -13.61 19.13
N ASP A 180 5.62 -13.19 18.22
CA ASP A 180 6.80 -13.93 17.76
C ASP A 180 8.00 -12.98 17.60
N ASP A 181 8.86 -12.94 18.62
CA ASP A 181 10.03 -12.06 18.65
C ASP A 181 11.12 -12.45 17.63
N GLN A 182 11.03 -13.68 17.08
CA GLN A 182 11.91 -14.21 16.04
C GLN A 182 11.35 -14.01 14.64
N VAL A 183 10.13 -13.46 14.51
CA VAL A 183 9.51 -13.10 13.23
C VAL A 183 9.53 -14.27 12.23
N SER A 184 9.27 -15.47 12.74
CA SER A 184 9.62 -16.74 12.11
C SER A 184 8.88 -17.10 10.85
N LYS A 185 7.73 -16.47 10.65
CA LYS A 185 6.97 -16.55 9.41
C LYS A 185 7.73 -15.96 8.21
N TYR A 186 8.68 -15.05 8.44
CA TYR A 186 9.29 -14.25 7.38
C TYR A 186 10.72 -14.67 7.10
N SER A 187 11.05 -14.82 5.81
CA SER A 187 12.42 -14.99 5.33
C SER A 187 13.10 -13.66 5.02
N VAL A 188 12.30 -12.66 4.64
CA VAL A 188 12.73 -11.31 4.27
C VAL A 188 11.75 -10.31 4.87
N ILE A 189 12.30 -9.26 5.48
CA ILE A 189 11.52 -8.10 5.90
C ILE A 189 12.09 -6.87 5.21
N MET A 190 11.22 -6.14 4.51
CA MET A 190 11.51 -4.86 3.90
C MET A 190 10.80 -3.75 4.67
N LEU A 191 11.56 -2.87 5.30
CA LEU A 191 11.06 -1.67 5.96
C LEU A 191 11.11 -0.52 4.94
N ASP A 192 9.96 -0.19 4.38
CA ASP A 192 9.87 0.82 3.33
C ASP A 192 9.54 2.21 3.86
N GLU A 193 9.87 3.22 3.04
CA GLU A 193 9.68 4.64 3.36
C GLU A 193 10.31 5.00 4.72
N ALA A 194 11.48 4.43 5.03
CA ALA A 194 12.20 4.60 6.30
C ALA A 194 12.50 6.07 6.65
N HIS A 195 12.47 6.96 5.66
CA HIS A 195 12.64 8.40 5.80
C HIS A 195 11.43 9.11 6.40
N GLU A 196 10.23 8.51 6.42
CA GLU A 196 9.08 9.08 7.14
C GLU A 196 9.28 9.02 8.67
N ARG A 197 10.26 8.23 9.16
CA ARG A 197 10.70 8.17 10.56
C ARG A 197 9.55 8.13 11.57
N THR A 198 8.55 7.28 11.29
CA THR A 198 7.45 7.10 12.23
C THR A 198 7.95 6.39 13.49
N ILE A 199 7.29 6.63 14.63
CA ILE A 199 7.62 5.95 15.90
C ILE A 199 7.59 4.43 15.72
N SER A 200 6.62 3.91 14.96
CA SER A 200 6.50 2.49 14.69
C SER A 200 7.70 1.94 13.92
N THR A 201 8.14 2.66 12.89
CA THR A 201 9.31 2.27 12.08
C THR A 201 10.59 2.28 12.91
N ASP A 202 10.79 3.29 13.77
CA ASP A 202 11.97 3.39 14.63
C ASP A 202 12.02 2.27 15.68
N VAL A 203 10.86 1.89 16.26
CA VAL A 203 10.76 0.72 17.15
C VAL A 203 11.06 -0.57 16.38
N LEU A 204 10.55 -0.71 15.16
CA LEU A 204 10.86 -1.84 14.29
C LEU A 204 12.37 -1.95 14.00
N PHE A 205 13.08 -0.84 13.79
CA PHE A 205 14.53 -0.87 13.62
C PHE A 205 15.24 -1.48 14.83
N GLY A 206 14.83 -1.13 16.05
CA GLY A 206 15.38 -1.72 17.29
C GLY A 206 15.13 -3.22 17.38
N LEU A 207 13.87 -3.63 17.19
CA LEU A 207 13.46 -5.03 17.30
C LEU A 207 14.08 -5.91 16.21
N LEU A 208 14.07 -5.46 14.95
CA LEU A 208 14.59 -6.23 13.83
C LEU A 208 16.12 -6.27 13.83
N LYS A 209 16.81 -5.23 14.32
CA LYS A 209 18.26 -5.30 14.56
C LYS A 209 18.63 -6.38 15.56
N ALA A 210 17.80 -6.61 16.58
CA ALA A 210 17.97 -7.72 17.52
C ALA A 210 17.63 -9.08 16.87
N ALA A 211 16.53 -9.15 16.11
CA ALA A 211 16.11 -10.38 15.42
C ALA A 211 17.16 -10.86 14.41
N VAL A 212 17.72 -9.99 13.58
CA VAL A 212 18.76 -10.33 12.60
C VAL A 212 20.04 -10.88 13.25
N ARG A 213 20.37 -10.44 14.48
CA ARG A 213 21.49 -11.01 15.24
C ARG A 213 21.21 -12.44 15.71
N LYS A 214 19.97 -12.73 16.09
CA LYS A 214 19.53 -14.07 16.53
C LYS A 214 19.28 -15.02 15.35
N ARG A 215 18.89 -14.49 14.19
CA ARG A 215 18.52 -15.24 12.98
C ARG A 215 19.41 -14.90 11.79
N PRO A 216 20.51 -15.63 11.58
CA PRO A 216 21.46 -15.36 10.51
C PRO A 216 20.87 -15.45 9.09
N GLU A 217 19.79 -16.21 8.92
CA GLU A 217 19.11 -16.45 7.66
C GLU A 217 18.06 -15.39 7.29
N LEU A 218 17.61 -14.59 8.28
CA LEU A 218 16.66 -13.49 8.05
C LEU A 218 17.36 -12.36 7.28
N LYS A 219 16.77 -11.96 6.15
CA LYS A 219 17.22 -10.79 5.38
C LYS A 219 16.41 -9.55 5.77
N LEU A 220 17.10 -8.44 6.05
CA LEU A 220 16.47 -7.16 6.32
C LEU A 220 16.84 -6.15 5.23
N ILE A 221 15.85 -5.57 4.58
CA ILE A 221 16.03 -4.51 3.60
C ILE A 221 15.42 -3.24 4.18
N VAL A 222 16.15 -2.14 4.19
CA VAL A 222 15.64 -0.83 4.63
C VAL A 222 15.67 0.09 3.42
N THR A 223 14.50 0.56 2.99
CA THR A 223 14.39 1.38 1.78
C THR A 223 14.02 2.82 2.12
N SER A 224 14.70 3.77 1.47
CA SER A 224 14.55 5.20 1.69
C SER A 224 14.57 5.98 0.37
N ALA A 225 13.89 7.12 0.34
CA ALA A 225 13.95 8.07 -0.78
C ALA A 225 14.96 9.20 -0.57
N THR A 226 15.52 9.34 0.63
CA THR A 226 16.38 10.46 1.02
C THR A 226 17.83 10.06 1.23
N LEU A 227 18.74 11.05 1.17
CA LEU A 227 20.19 10.91 1.29
C LEU A 227 20.69 10.49 2.69
N ASP A 228 19.82 10.37 3.68
CA ASP A 228 20.17 10.04 5.09
C ASP A 228 20.60 8.57 5.30
N ALA A 229 21.03 7.88 4.24
CA ALA A 229 21.37 6.47 4.25
C ALA A 229 22.62 6.12 5.07
N GLU A 230 23.57 7.05 5.23
CA GLU A 230 24.75 6.83 6.07
C GLU A 230 24.37 6.58 7.53
N LYS A 231 23.34 7.29 8.04
CA LYS A 231 22.82 7.07 9.39
C LYS A 231 22.23 5.67 9.54
N PHE A 232 21.46 5.21 8.54
CA PHE A 232 20.91 3.86 8.54
C PHE A 232 22.00 2.79 8.43
N SER A 233 22.99 2.98 7.55
CA SER A 233 24.13 2.08 7.43
C SER A 233 24.88 1.94 8.75
N THR A 234 25.27 3.07 9.35
CA THR A 234 25.97 3.11 10.64
C THR A 234 25.15 2.42 11.74
N TYR A 235 23.84 2.70 11.79
CA TYR A 235 22.95 2.06 12.76
C TYR A 235 22.86 0.55 12.56
N PHE A 236 22.78 0.07 11.32
CA PHE A 236 22.71 -1.35 10.97
C PHE A 236 24.10 -1.94 10.67
N PHE A 237 25.03 -1.91 11.62
CA PHE A 237 26.31 -2.63 11.52
C PHE A 237 27.21 -2.19 10.35
N ASN A 238 27.17 -0.92 9.94
CA ASN A 238 27.84 -0.41 8.75
C ASN A 238 27.44 -1.17 7.47
N SER A 239 26.14 -1.46 7.33
CA SER A 239 25.60 -2.22 6.20
C SER A 239 25.79 -1.53 4.86
N HIS A 240 25.91 -2.33 3.81
CA HIS A 240 26.09 -1.83 2.45
C HIS A 240 24.89 -0.97 2.01
N ILE A 241 25.19 0.11 1.29
CA ILE A 241 24.22 1.03 0.72
C ILE A 241 24.15 0.78 -0.78
N PHE A 242 22.97 0.43 -1.27
CA PHE A 242 22.68 0.24 -2.68
C PHE A 242 21.84 1.40 -3.20
N THR A 243 22.36 2.14 -4.19
CA THR A 243 21.70 3.33 -4.72
C THR A 243 21.12 3.07 -6.10
N ILE A 244 19.82 3.31 -6.25
CA ILE A 244 19.09 3.24 -7.51
C ILE A 244 19.01 4.65 -8.10
N PRO A 245 19.50 4.88 -9.32
CA PRO A 245 19.45 6.18 -9.95
C PRO A 245 18.00 6.60 -10.21
N GLY A 246 17.74 7.88 -9.97
CA GLY A 246 16.46 8.53 -10.22
C GLY A 246 16.17 8.78 -11.70
N ARG A 247 14.93 9.21 -11.97
CA ARG A 247 14.53 9.83 -13.24
C ARG A 247 13.70 11.06 -12.91
N THR A 248 14.36 12.09 -12.39
CA THR A 248 13.75 13.42 -12.27
C THR A 248 13.76 14.12 -13.62
N PHE A 249 12.71 14.89 -13.85
CA PHE A 249 12.68 15.89 -14.91
C PHE A 249 12.89 17.26 -14.27
N PRO A 250 13.48 18.24 -14.99
CA PRO A 250 13.57 19.59 -14.46
C PRO A 250 12.17 20.13 -14.18
N VAL A 251 11.93 20.55 -12.94
CA VAL A 251 10.68 21.18 -12.51
C VAL A 251 10.97 22.64 -12.23
N GLU A 252 10.24 23.55 -12.88
CA GLU A 252 10.30 24.97 -12.60
C GLU A 252 9.60 25.26 -11.27
N ILE A 253 10.27 26.01 -10.40
CA ILE A 253 9.74 26.37 -9.08
C ILE A 253 9.36 27.84 -9.08
N LEU A 254 8.07 28.10 -8.86
CA LEU A 254 7.51 29.44 -8.73
C LEU A 254 7.16 29.71 -7.27
N TYR A 255 7.48 30.91 -6.80
CA TYR A 255 7.18 31.36 -5.44
C TYR A 255 6.22 32.55 -5.49
N SER A 256 5.31 32.66 -4.52
CA SER A 256 4.58 33.93 -4.35
C SER A 256 5.57 35.03 -3.95
N LYS A 257 5.32 36.25 -4.43
CA LYS A 257 6.15 37.42 -4.11
C LYS A 257 6.00 37.83 -2.65
N ASP A 258 4.79 37.67 -2.12
CA ASP A 258 4.38 38.06 -0.79
C ASP A 258 3.72 36.86 -0.07
N PRO A 259 3.71 36.82 1.27
CA PRO A 259 3.07 35.73 2.00
C PRO A 259 1.55 35.75 1.82
N GLU A 260 0.99 34.62 1.36
CA GLU A 260 -0.46 34.44 1.22
C GLU A 260 -1.12 34.23 2.58
N GLN A 261 -2.18 34.98 2.88
CA GLN A 261 -2.94 34.84 4.13
C GLN A 261 -3.83 33.59 4.13
N ASP A 262 -4.41 33.24 2.98
CA ASP A 262 -5.20 32.03 2.77
C ASP A 262 -4.55 31.16 1.69
N TYR A 263 -3.80 30.15 2.13
CA TYR A 263 -3.14 29.22 1.20
C TYR A 263 -4.13 28.29 0.48
N VAL A 264 -5.35 28.11 0.99
CA VAL A 264 -6.36 27.23 0.38
C VAL A 264 -6.97 27.92 -0.82
N GLU A 265 -7.38 29.18 -0.66
CA GLU A 265 -7.91 30.00 -1.76
C GLU A 265 -6.83 30.23 -2.82
N ALA A 266 -5.61 30.61 -2.42
CA ALA A 266 -4.50 30.82 -3.35
C ALA A 266 -4.15 29.54 -4.14
N ALA A 267 -4.15 28.37 -3.49
CA ALA A 267 -3.91 27.10 -4.17
C ALA A 267 -5.03 26.76 -5.16
N LEU A 268 -6.30 27.01 -4.79
CA LEU A 268 -7.43 26.79 -5.69
C LEU A 268 -7.34 27.70 -6.93
N MET A 269 -7.05 28.98 -6.72
CA MET A 269 -6.87 29.96 -7.81
C MET A 269 -5.68 29.63 -8.72
N THR A 270 -4.65 28.98 -8.20
CA THR A 270 -3.47 28.56 -8.99
C THR A 270 -3.76 27.31 -9.84
N VAL A 271 -4.65 26.43 -9.38
CA VAL A 271 -5.01 25.19 -10.08
C VAL A 271 -6.07 25.42 -11.17
N LEU A 272 -6.95 26.41 -10.98
CA LEU A 272 -8.01 26.80 -11.93
C LEU A 272 -7.46 27.61 -13.12
#